data_AF-A0A2N9LYN7-F1
#
_entry.id   AF-A0A2N9LYN7-F1
#
_cell.length_a   1.000
_cell.length_b   1.000
_cell.length_c   1.000
_cell.angle_alpha   90.00
_cell.angle_beta   90.00
_cell.angle_gamma   90.00
#
_symmetry.space_group_name_H-M   'P 1'
#
loop_
_entity.id
_entity.type
_entity.pdbx_description
1 polymer ?
#
loop_
_entity_poly.entity_id
_entity_poly.type
_entity_poly.pdbx_seq_one_letter_code
_entity_poly.pdbx_strand_id
1 'polypeptide(L)'
;MTTESLHVAVVDIGNLKKLGWVVEGPCVTESGTDIDSCIEVLAKAVKSGPMALGFEAPMFSPYGRNRCELDKARKGEGNRSYSASGGACSLTKGLVIVPYILEGLRCRSKATRPTFKWRGRLSEGDLLLFEAFVTHVGKSVSHEGCARLALEQFPKGQENRALFESAIEEPCTMNLLGAMLLRMGWTDDLTMLSEPCLVVRHKGTVGSAKKVSR
;
A
#
# COMPACT_ATOMS: atom_id res chain seq x y z
N MET A 1 9.22 -1.21 27.27
CA MET A 1 8.87 -0.73 25.92
C MET A 1 8.12 -1.87 25.25
N THR A 2 6.79 -1.84 25.26
CA THR A 2 5.98 -2.85 24.57
C THR A 2 6.10 -2.57 23.09
N THR A 3 6.83 -3.42 22.37
CA THR A 3 6.81 -3.48 20.91
C THR A 3 5.34 -3.55 20.48
N GLU A 4 4.83 -2.49 19.84
CA GLU A 4 3.46 -2.51 19.35
C GLU A 4 3.27 -3.71 18.40
N SER A 5 2.21 -4.47 18.65
CA SER A 5 1.86 -5.72 17.98
C SER A 5 1.20 -5.47 16.61
N LEU A 6 1.86 -4.70 15.74
CA LEU A 6 1.35 -4.35 14.42
C LEU A 6 1.67 -5.45 13.40
N HIS A 7 0.65 -5.96 12.72
CA HIS A 7 0.83 -6.74 11.50
C HIS A 7 1.00 -5.79 10.31
N VAL A 8 1.95 -6.10 9.43
CA VAL A 8 2.12 -5.41 8.16
C VAL A 8 1.90 -6.40 7.05
N ALA A 9 1.10 -6.02 6.07
CA ALA A 9 0.85 -6.78 4.86
C ALA A 9 1.11 -5.91 3.64
N VAL A 10 1.65 -6.52 2.59
CA VAL A 10 1.74 -5.89 1.27
C VAL A 10 1.30 -6.89 0.22
N VAL A 11 0.56 -6.38 -0.77
CA VAL A 11 0.17 -7.12 -1.97
C VAL A 11 0.76 -6.43 -3.20
N ASP A 12 1.63 -7.13 -3.93
CA ASP A 12 2.10 -6.72 -5.25
C ASP A 12 0.97 -6.95 -6.28
N ILE A 13 0.46 -5.84 -6.83
CA ILE A 13 -0.62 -5.84 -7.80
C ILE A 13 -0.07 -6.10 -9.21
N GLY A 14 0.06 -7.38 -9.54
CA GLY A 14 0.26 -7.85 -10.90
C GLY A 14 -1.03 -8.25 -11.62
N ASN A 15 -0.92 -9.06 -12.67
CA ASN A 15 -2.08 -9.87 -13.09
C ASN A 15 -2.25 -11.05 -12.12
N LEU A 16 -3.36 -11.79 -12.14
CA LEU A 16 -3.59 -12.88 -11.17
C LEU A 16 -2.52 -13.98 -11.19
N LYS A 17 -1.83 -14.20 -12.33
CA LYS A 17 -0.69 -15.14 -12.43
C LYS A 17 0.62 -14.57 -11.88
N LYS A 18 0.60 -13.30 -11.49
CA LYS A 18 1.71 -12.43 -11.10
C LYS A 18 1.35 -11.63 -9.85
N LEU A 19 0.44 -12.14 -9.03
CA LEU A 19 0.15 -11.56 -7.72
C LEU A 19 1.13 -12.17 -6.71
N GLY A 20 1.61 -11.35 -5.79
CA GLY A 20 2.40 -11.79 -4.66
C GLY A 20 1.99 -11.03 -3.41
N TRP A 21 1.98 -11.69 -2.26
CA TRP A 21 1.64 -11.04 -1.01
C TRP A 21 2.50 -11.58 0.12
N VAL A 22 2.68 -10.74 1.14
CA VAL A 22 3.37 -11.09 2.37
C VAL A 22 2.63 -10.43 3.54
N VAL A 23 2.55 -11.14 4.65
CA VAL A 23 2.07 -10.66 5.95
C VAL A 23 3.13 -10.99 6.99
N GLU A 24 3.53 -10.01 7.79
CA GLU A 24 4.44 -10.20 8.90
C GLU A 24 3.91 -9.46 10.13
N GLY A 25 3.85 -10.14 11.26
CA GLY A 25 3.44 -9.58 12.52
C GLY A 25 3.59 -10.58 13.66
N PRO A 26 3.15 -10.23 14.88
CA PRO A 26 3.39 -11.03 16.08
C PRO A 26 2.79 -12.44 16.03
N CYS A 27 1.66 -12.62 15.35
CA CYS A 27 0.92 -13.88 15.33
C CYS A 27 0.84 -14.53 13.94
N VAL A 28 1.25 -13.81 12.89
CA VAL A 28 1.11 -14.25 11.50
C VAL A 28 2.34 -13.82 10.72
N THR A 29 3.02 -14.79 10.12
CA THR A 29 4.13 -14.58 9.19
C THR A 29 3.97 -15.54 8.04
N GLU A 30 3.36 -15.08 6.95
CA GLU A 30 2.96 -15.92 5.82
C GLU A 30 3.12 -15.12 4.51
N SER A 31 3.34 -15.82 3.41
CA SER A 31 3.43 -15.22 2.07
C SER A 31 2.87 -16.18 1.02
N GLY A 32 2.53 -15.65 -0.15
CA GLY A 32 2.00 -16.47 -1.23
C GLY A 32 1.61 -15.69 -2.47
N THR A 33 0.92 -16.37 -3.37
CA THR A 33 0.47 -15.83 -4.66
C THR A 33 -1.03 -16.01 -4.91
N ASP A 34 -1.70 -16.86 -4.11
CA ASP A 34 -3.14 -17.06 -4.18
C ASP A 34 -3.90 -15.97 -3.43
N ILE A 35 -4.85 -15.33 -4.11
CA ILE A 35 -5.58 -14.16 -3.59
C ILE A 35 -6.58 -14.53 -2.50
N ASP A 36 -7.21 -15.70 -2.58
CA ASP A 36 -8.19 -16.13 -1.58
C ASP A 36 -7.48 -16.52 -0.28
N SER A 37 -6.35 -17.22 -0.38
CA SER A 37 -5.45 -17.49 0.75
C SER A 37 -4.94 -16.18 1.38
N CYS A 38 -4.61 -15.16 0.58
CA CYS A 38 -4.25 -13.83 1.09
C CYS A 38 -5.36 -13.28 2.01
N ILE A 39 -6.60 -13.31 1.55
CA ILE A 39 -7.75 -12.79 2.29
C ILE A 39 -7.94 -13.51 3.63
N GLU A 40 -7.77 -14.84 3.67
CA GLU A 40 -7.85 -15.60 4.92
C GLU A 40 -6.75 -15.18 5.92
N VAL A 41 -5.53 -15.03 5.44
CA VAL A 41 -4.38 -14.63 6.27
C VAL A 41 -4.56 -13.19 6.79
N LEU A 42 -5.02 -12.27 5.93
CA LEU A 42 -5.35 -10.90 6.33
C LEU A 42 -6.44 -10.88 7.42
N ALA A 43 -7.49 -11.68 7.24
CA ALA A 43 -8.58 -11.77 8.21
C ALA A 43 -8.11 -12.32 9.56
N LYS A 44 -7.21 -13.32 9.56
CA LYS A 44 -6.59 -13.84 10.79
C LYS A 44 -5.75 -12.78 11.49
N ALA A 45 -4.90 -12.07 10.74
CA ALA A 45 -4.01 -11.07 11.32
C ALA A 45 -4.77 -9.87 11.91
N VAL A 46 -5.76 -9.29 11.20
CA VAL A 46 -6.50 -8.11 11.70
C VAL A 46 -7.41 -8.43 12.91
N LYS A 47 -7.82 -9.70 13.07
CA LYS A 47 -8.53 -10.17 14.27
C LYS A 47 -7.60 -10.34 15.48
N SER A 48 -6.29 -10.45 15.26
CA SER A 48 -5.30 -10.64 16.33
C SER A 48 -4.61 -9.34 16.75
N GLY A 49 -4.86 -8.23 16.05
CA GLY A 49 -4.22 -6.95 16.34
C GLY A 49 -4.46 -5.90 15.24
N PRO A 50 -3.93 -4.67 15.41
CA PRO A 50 -3.92 -3.68 14.35
C PRO A 50 -3.14 -4.18 13.14
N MET A 51 -3.55 -3.75 11.95
CA MET A 51 -2.90 -4.10 10.70
C MET A 51 -2.62 -2.86 9.84
N ALA A 52 -1.46 -2.84 9.18
CA ALA A 52 -1.20 -1.99 8.02
C ALA A 52 -1.21 -2.84 6.75
N LEU A 53 -1.97 -2.46 5.73
CA LEU A 53 -2.11 -3.17 4.47
C LEU A 53 -1.79 -2.25 3.28
N GLY A 54 -0.74 -2.61 2.55
CA GLY A 54 -0.25 -1.88 1.39
C GLY A 54 -0.57 -2.58 0.08
N PHE A 55 -0.84 -1.80 -0.96
CA PHE A 55 -1.02 -2.32 -2.32
C PHE A 55 0.02 -1.70 -3.27
N GLU A 56 0.72 -2.53 -4.06
CA GLU A 56 1.69 -2.06 -5.05
C GLU A 56 1.01 -1.60 -6.35
N ALA A 57 0.25 -0.52 -6.23
CA ALA A 57 -0.31 0.20 -7.37
C ALA A 57 -0.62 1.63 -6.91
N PRO A 58 -0.69 2.61 -7.82
CA PRO A 58 -1.11 3.95 -7.44
C PRO A 58 -2.52 3.95 -6.82
N MET A 59 -2.64 4.42 -5.58
CA MET A 59 -3.88 4.38 -4.78
C MET A 59 -4.48 5.76 -4.50
N PHE A 60 -3.93 6.80 -5.12
CA PHE A 60 -4.58 8.11 -5.21
C PHE A 60 -4.15 8.84 -6.48
N SER A 61 -4.99 9.76 -6.94
CA SER A 61 -4.63 10.73 -7.97
C SER A 61 -4.60 12.14 -7.39
N PRO A 62 -3.78 13.05 -7.95
CA PRO A 62 -3.87 14.47 -7.63
C PRO A 62 -5.25 15.05 -7.95
N TYR A 63 -5.69 16.00 -7.13
CA TYR A 63 -6.92 16.75 -7.34
C TYR A 63 -6.66 18.26 -7.28
N GLY A 64 -7.45 19.05 -8.01
CA GLY A 64 -7.37 20.52 -7.93
C GLY A 64 -6.11 21.17 -8.51
N ARG A 65 -5.30 20.42 -9.28
CA ARG A 65 -4.11 20.96 -9.94
C ARG A 65 -4.44 22.00 -11.02
N ASN A 66 -3.49 22.90 -11.27
CA ASN A 66 -3.54 23.81 -12.41
C ASN A 66 -3.52 23.04 -13.73
N ARG A 67 -4.11 23.63 -14.79
CA ARG A 67 -4.21 23.03 -16.13
C ARG A 67 -2.87 22.50 -16.66
N CYS A 68 -1.78 23.24 -16.45
CA CYS A 68 -0.44 22.89 -16.93
C CYS A 68 0.23 21.75 -16.12
N GLU A 69 -0.45 21.18 -15.13
CA GLU A 69 0.07 20.15 -14.23
C GLU A 69 -0.81 18.88 -14.18
N LEU A 70 -1.88 18.84 -14.96
CA LEU A 70 -2.86 17.75 -14.94
C LEU A 70 -2.26 16.39 -15.34
N ASP A 71 -1.26 16.40 -16.22
CA ASP A 71 -0.61 15.19 -16.74
C ASP A 71 0.76 14.91 -16.11
N LYS A 72 1.25 15.82 -15.24
CA LYS A 72 2.55 15.67 -14.57
C LYS A 72 2.51 14.55 -13.52
N ALA A 73 3.66 13.93 -13.32
CA ALA A 73 3.88 12.98 -12.23
C ALA A 73 3.58 13.61 -10.86
N ARG A 74 3.30 12.76 -9.86
CA ARG A 74 3.22 13.19 -8.47
C ARG A 74 4.59 13.58 -7.94
N LYS A 75 4.67 14.58 -7.06
CA LYS A 75 5.95 15.01 -6.49
C LYS A 75 6.61 13.84 -5.76
N GLY A 76 7.78 13.43 -6.25
CA GLY A 76 8.55 12.31 -5.74
C GLY A 76 8.60 11.09 -6.68
N GLU A 77 7.71 10.93 -7.66
CA GLU A 77 7.66 9.72 -8.50
C GLU A 77 8.90 9.50 -9.41
N GLY A 78 9.60 10.57 -9.75
CA GLY A 78 10.75 10.49 -10.66
C GLY A 78 10.34 9.98 -12.04
N ASN A 79 10.94 8.88 -12.49
CA ASN A 79 10.71 8.30 -13.83
C ASN A 79 9.58 7.24 -13.88
N ARG A 80 8.86 7.01 -12.77
CA ARG A 80 7.77 6.03 -12.68
C ARG A 80 6.47 6.74 -12.27
N SER A 81 5.97 7.59 -13.16
CA SER A 81 4.71 8.32 -12.94
C SER A 81 3.51 7.37 -12.85
N TYR A 82 2.57 7.66 -11.94
CA TYR A 82 1.27 6.98 -11.92
C TYR A 82 0.49 7.12 -13.24
N SER A 83 0.69 8.24 -13.96
CA SER A 83 0.04 8.54 -15.24
C SER A 83 0.75 7.91 -16.44
N ALA A 84 1.98 7.41 -16.28
CA ALA A 84 2.68 6.70 -17.33
C ALA A 84 2.12 5.29 -17.53
N SER A 85 2.42 4.66 -18.66
CA SER A 85 1.86 3.35 -19.06
C SER A 85 1.90 2.27 -17.97
N GLY A 86 3.03 2.15 -17.27
CA GLY A 86 3.19 1.20 -16.17
C GLY A 86 2.29 1.53 -14.98
N GLY A 87 2.32 2.79 -14.51
CA GLY A 87 1.50 3.25 -13.38
C GLY A 87 0.00 3.15 -13.66
N ALA A 88 -0.43 3.58 -14.84
CA ALA A 88 -1.84 3.56 -15.25
C ALA A 88 -2.37 2.12 -15.39
N CYS A 89 -1.54 1.20 -15.89
CA CYS A 89 -1.89 -0.22 -15.97
C CYS A 89 -2.03 -0.84 -14.58
N SER A 90 -1.08 -0.59 -13.66
CA SER A 90 -1.15 -1.10 -12.29
C SER A 90 -2.32 -0.49 -11.51
N LEU A 91 -2.59 0.82 -11.66
CA LEU A 91 -3.77 1.48 -11.09
C LEU A 91 -5.05 0.77 -11.56
N THR A 92 -5.20 0.56 -12.88
CA THR A 92 -6.41 -0.07 -13.44
C THR A 92 -6.62 -1.49 -12.90
N LYS A 93 -5.55 -2.28 -12.75
CA LYS A 93 -5.65 -3.60 -12.11
C LYS A 93 -6.00 -3.49 -10.62
N GLY A 94 -5.41 -2.53 -9.92
CA GLY A 94 -5.70 -2.22 -8.52
C GLY A 94 -7.18 -1.89 -8.31
N LEU A 95 -7.79 -1.12 -9.20
CA LEU A 95 -9.22 -0.79 -9.15
C LEU A 95 -10.16 -2.00 -9.22
N VAL A 96 -9.66 -3.18 -9.63
CA VAL A 96 -10.44 -4.43 -9.68
C VAL A 96 -10.03 -5.38 -8.55
N ILE A 97 -8.72 -5.56 -8.35
CA ILE A 97 -8.17 -6.55 -7.40
C ILE A 97 -8.33 -6.07 -5.96
N VAL A 98 -8.09 -4.79 -5.68
CA VAL A 98 -8.14 -4.26 -4.30
C VAL A 98 -9.56 -4.34 -3.72
N PRO A 99 -10.64 -3.96 -4.43
CA PRO A 99 -12.00 -4.16 -3.93
C PRO A 99 -12.33 -5.64 -3.64
N TYR A 100 -11.83 -6.59 -4.44
CA TYR A 100 -12.04 -8.01 -4.18
C TYR A 100 -11.42 -8.44 -2.85
N ILE A 101 -10.18 -8.01 -2.59
CA ILE A 101 -9.49 -8.31 -1.32
C ILE A 101 -10.20 -7.65 -0.14
N LEU A 102 -10.53 -6.36 -0.25
CA LEU A 102 -11.17 -5.61 0.82
C LEU A 102 -12.59 -6.13 1.12
N GLU A 103 -13.39 -6.48 0.11
CA GLU A 103 -14.71 -7.06 0.35
C GLU A 103 -14.61 -8.46 0.98
N GLY A 104 -13.67 -9.28 0.51
CA GLY A 104 -13.38 -10.58 1.11
C GLY A 104 -12.95 -10.48 2.58
N LEU A 105 -12.15 -9.47 2.91
CA LEU A 105 -11.73 -9.16 4.28
C LEU A 105 -12.91 -8.68 5.14
N ARG A 106 -13.75 -7.78 4.61
CA ARG A 106 -14.94 -7.26 5.30
C ARG A 106 -15.90 -8.38 5.71
N CYS A 107 -16.15 -9.32 4.78
CA CYS A 107 -17.00 -10.47 5.01
C CYS A 107 -16.51 -11.36 6.17
N ARG A 108 -15.19 -11.47 6.34
CA ARG A 108 -14.56 -12.30 7.38
C ARG A 108 -14.34 -11.56 8.69
N SER A 109 -14.26 -10.23 8.67
CA SER A 109 -14.02 -9.40 9.84
C SER A 109 -14.81 -8.09 9.76
N LYS A 110 -16.08 -8.15 10.18
CA LYS A 110 -16.99 -6.99 10.18
C LYS A 110 -16.59 -5.87 11.16
N ALA A 111 -15.81 -6.20 12.18
CA ALA A 111 -15.36 -5.24 13.19
C ALA A 111 -14.13 -4.43 12.75
N THR A 112 -13.54 -4.75 11.59
CA THR A 112 -12.38 -4.05 11.06
C THR A 112 -12.73 -2.60 10.72
N ARG A 113 -11.87 -1.67 11.12
CA ARG A 113 -12.05 -0.22 10.92
C ARG A 113 -10.94 0.34 10.04
N PRO A 114 -11.23 0.75 8.80
CA PRO A 114 -10.23 1.29 7.92
C PRO A 114 -9.81 2.69 8.37
N THR A 115 -8.55 3.03 8.18
CA THR A 115 -8.01 4.35 8.49
C THR A 115 -6.87 4.71 7.53
N PHE A 116 -6.66 6.01 7.34
CA PHE A 116 -5.48 6.55 6.66
C PHE A 116 -4.56 7.30 7.64
N LYS A 117 -4.87 7.31 8.94
CA LYS A 117 -4.14 8.09 9.96
C LYS A 117 -2.88 7.37 10.44
N TRP A 118 -1.85 7.26 9.57
CA TRP A 118 -0.65 6.44 9.86
C TRP A 118 0.18 6.93 11.05
N ARG A 119 0.17 8.23 11.34
CA ARG A 119 0.90 8.82 12.48
C ARG A 119 0.22 8.55 13.83
N GLY A 120 -1.06 8.15 13.81
CA GLY A 120 -1.83 7.85 14.99
C GLY A 120 -1.44 6.51 15.63
N ARG A 121 -1.88 6.33 16.88
CA ARG A 121 -1.86 5.01 17.51
C ARG A 121 -2.93 4.14 16.87
N LEU A 122 -2.55 2.92 16.51
CA LEU A 122 -3.48 1.92 15.99
C LEU A 122 -3.90 0.98 17.13
N SER A 123 -5.15 0.55 17.09
CA SER A 123 -5.77 -0.36 18.06
C SER A 123 -6.26 -1.63 17.37
N GLU A 124 -6.63 -2.64 18.15
CA GLU A 124 -7.18 -3.89 17.63
C GLU A 124 -8.35 -3.64 16.66
N GLY A 125 -8.31 -4.30 15.51
CA GLY A 125 -9.27 -4.13 14.43
C GLY A 125 -9.05 -2.90 13.55
N ASP A 126 -8.11 -2.00 13.86
CA ASP A 126 -7.74 -0.92 12.92
C ASP A 126 -6.99 -1.51 11.72
N LEU A 127 -7.38 -1.06 10.53
CA LEU A 127 -6.77 -1.40 9.25
C LEU A 127 -6.25 -0.11 8.60
N LEU A 128 -4.97 0.17 8.79
CA LEU A 128 -4.28 1.25 8.10
C LEU A 128 -4.03 0.85 6.65
N LEU A 129 -4.55 1.62 5.70
CA LEU A 129 -4.34 1.38 4.28
C LEU A 129 -3.28 2.32 3.70
N PHE A 130 -2.43 1.81 2.81
CA PHE A 130 -1.38 2.61 2.17
C PHE A 130 -1.03 2.15 0.74
N GLU A 131 -0.32 3.02 0.02
CA GLU A 131 0.28 2.72 -1.28
C GLU A 131 1.71 2.19 -1.10
N ALA A 132 1.99 1.00 -1.63
CA ALA A 132 3.35 0.49 -1.74
C ALA A 132 3.94 0.94 -3.09
N PHE A 133 5.13 1.54 -3.06
CA PHE A 133 5.82 2.02 -4.24
C PHE A 133 7.17 1.32 -4.41
N VAL A 134 7.18 0.22 -5.14
CA VAL A 134 8.38 -0.54 -5.45
C VAL A 134 8.91 -0.13 -6.82
N THR A 135 10.18 0.26 -6.89
CA THR A 135 10.83 0.62 -8.16
C THR A 135 12.19 -0.03 -8.26
N HIS A 136 12.66 -0.25 -9.49
CA HIS A 136 14.03 -0.67 -9.79
C HIS A 136 14.46 -2.00 -9.15
N VAL A 137 13.52 -2.91 -8.94
CA VAL A 137 13.83 -4.31 -8.65
C VAL A 137 14.35 -5.00 -9.91
N GLY A 138 15.43 -5.78 -9.77
CA GLY A 138 16.01 -6.53 -10.88
C GLY A 138 14.97 -7.48 -11.51
N LYS A 139 15.15 -7.84 -12.79
CA LYS A 139 14.20 -8.69 -13.55
C LYS A 139 13.92 -10.07 -12.93
N SER A 140 14.68 -10.49 -11.93
CA SER A 140 14.59 -11.80 -11.25
C SER A 140 13.83 -11.77 -9.92
N VAL A 141 13.35 -10.61 -9.46
CA VAL A 141 12.59 -10.52 -8.21
C VAL A 141 11.16 -11.00 -8.46
N SER A 142 10.70 -11.97 -7.66
CA SER A 142 9.31 -12.44 -7.71
C SER A 142 8.36 -11.37 -7.18
N HIS A 143 7.07 -11.48 -7.51
CA HIS A 143 6.05 -10.55 -6.98
C HIS A 143 5.94 -10.61 -5.45
N GLU A 144 6.12 -11.80 -4.86
CA GLU A 144 6.28 -11.94 -3.40
C GLU A 144 7.51 -11.16 -2.90
N GLY A 145 8.61 -11.20 -3.64
CA GLY A 145 9.81 -10.43 -3.34
C GLY A 145 9.57 -8.92 -3.37
N CYS A 146 8.83 -8.40 -4.35
CA CYS A 146 8.43 -6.99 -4.39
C CYS A 146 7.59 -6.61 -3.17
N ALA A 147 6.58 -7.42 -2.83
CA ALA A 147 5.75 -7.21 -1.65
C ALA A 147 6.60 -7.19 -0.36
N ARG A 148 7.57 -8.10 -0.24
CA ARG A 148 8.52 -8.15 0.88
C ARG A 148 9.40 -6.90 0.97
N LEU A 149 9.94 -6.44 -0.14
CA LEU A 149 10.76 -5.22 -0.18
C LEU A 149 9.98 -3.99 0.28
N ALA A 150 8.70 -3.87 -0.09
CA ALA A 150 7.84 -2.81 0.40
C ALA A 150 7.50 -2.95 1.89
N LEU A 151 7.21 -4.18 2.36
CA LEU A 151 6.92 -4.47 3.76
C LEU A 151 8.09 -4.05 4.66
N GLU A 152 9.33 -4.34 4.25
CA GLU A 152 10.55 -3.99 4.98
C GLU A 152 10.75 -2.47 5.15
N GLN A 153 10.14 -1.65 4.28
CA GLN A 153 10.21 -0.20 4.41
C GLN A 153 9.14 0.39 5.34
N PHE A 154 8.13 -0.40 5.71
CA PHE A 154 7.05 0.11 6.55
C PHE A 154 7.53 0.31 8.00
N PRO A 155 7.36 1.51 8.59
CA PRO A 155 7.75 1.77 9.98
C PRO A 155 6.83 1.05 10.98
N LYS A 156 7.24 -0.11 11.50
CA LYS A 156 6.38 -0.92 12.39
C LYS A 156 6.10 -0.28 13.76
N GLY A 157 7.01 0.51 14.32
CA GLY A 157 6.85 1.15 15.65
C GLY A 157 6.11 2.48 15.61
N GLN A 158 5.28 2.78 16.62
CA GLN A 158 4.48 4.02 16.69
C GLN A 158 5.32 5.29 16.53
N GLU A 159 6.42 5.41 17.27
CA GLU A 159 7.31 6.58 17.21
C GLU A 159 7.90 6.77 15.82
N ASN A 160 8.30 5.66 15.18
CA ASN A 160 8.79 5.67 13.80
C ASN A 160 7.69 6.11 12.83
N ARG A 161 6.45 5.63 12.99
CA ARG A 161 5.30 6.05 12.16
C ARG A 161 4.99 7.53 12.32
N ALA A 162 5.05 8.06 13.55
CA ALA A 162 4.75 9.46 13.82
C ALA A 162 5.70 10.42 13.09
N LEU A 163 6.95 10.00 12.89
CA LEU A 163 7.99 10.74 12.17
C LEU A 163 8.10 10.38 10.68
N PHE A 164 7.34 9.38 10.22
CA PHE A 164 7.48 8.86 8.87
C PHE A 164 6.78 9.76 7.85
N GLU A 165 7.56 10.22 6.88
CA GLU A 165 7.09 11.03 5.75
C GLU A 165 6.71 10.15 4.56
N SER A 166 5.59 10.48 3.93
CA SER A 166 5.18 9.85 2.68
C SER A 166 6.21 10.10 1.59
N ALA A 167 6.52 9.07 0.80
CA ALA A 167 7.46 9.20 -0.32
C ALA A 167 6.91 9.97 -1.52
N ILE A 168 5.61 10.29 -1.50
CA ILE A 168 4.92 11.15 -2.46
C ILE A 168 4.12 12.18 -1.68
N GLU A 169 4.24 13.42 -2.08
CA GLU A 169 3.56 14.57 -1.46
C GLU A 169 2.63 15.21 -2.50
N GLU A 170 1.33 15.27 -2.21
CA GLU A 170 0.37 16.01 -3.02
C GLU A 170 -0.53 16.83 -2.09
N PRO A 171 -0.74 18.14 -2.36
CA PRO A 171 -1.54 19.00 -1.49
C PRO A 171 -3.02 18.58 -1.39
N CYS A 172 -3.56 18.09 -2.50
CA CYS A 172 -4.95 17.67 -2.64
C CYS A 172 -5.00 16.35 -3.41
N THR A 173 -5.67 15.35 -2.85
CA THR A 173 -5.75 14.00 -3.42
C THR A 173 -7.20 13.58 -3.62
N MET A 174 -7.40 12.72 -4.61
CA MET A 174 -8.54 11.82 -4.70
C MET A 174 -8.05 10.44 -4.25
N ASN A 175 -8.36 10.09 -3.01
CA ASN A 175 -7.98 8.82 -2.40
C ASN A 175 -8.86 7.69 -2.95
N LEU A 176 -8.25 6.83 -3.77
CA LEU A 176 -8.98 5.76 -4.47
C LEU A 176 -9.34 4.63 -3.51
N LEU A 177 -8.53 4.37 -2.49
CA LEU A 177 -8.88 3.42 -1.43
C LEU A 177 -10.09 3.92 -0.63
N GLY A 178 -10.12 5.22 -0.30
CA GLY A 178 -11.29 5.86 0.32
C GLY A 178 -12.55 5.72 -0.52
N ALA A 179 -12.45 5.94 -1.84
CA ALA A 179 -13.54 5.74 -2.77
C ALA A 179 -14.04 4.28 -2.82
N MET A 180 -13.13 3.31 -2.77
CA MET A 180 -13.49 1.88 -2.70
C MET A 180 -14.23 1.58 -1.40
N LEU A 181 -13.71 2.03 -0.25
CA LEU A 181 -14.33 1.82 1.06
C LEU A 181 -15.76 2.35 1.11
N LEU A 182 -15.99 3.57 0.61
CA LEU A 182 -17.32 4.16 0.46
C LEU A 182 -18.21 3.28 -0.42
N ARG A 183 -17.72 2.87 -1.60
CA ARG A 183 -18.48 2.05 -2.55
C ARG A 183 -18.90 0.70 -1.97
N MET A 184 -18.06 0.11 -1.13
CA MET A 184 -18.28 -1.19 -0.50
C MET A 184 -19.04 -1.11 0.84
N GLY A 185 -19.39 0.10 1.30
CA GLY A 185 -20.10 0.30 2.56
C GLY A 185 -19.26 -0.01 3.80
N TRP A 186 -17.94 0.19 3.72
CA TRP A 186 -17.06 0.19 4.90
C TRP A 186 -17.22 1.46 5.73
N THR A 187 -17.66 2.54 5.11
CA THR A 187 -17.87 3.86 5.72
C THR A 187 -18.86 4.64 4.87
N ASP A 188 -19.49 5.64 5.47
CA ASP A 188 -20.28 6.69 4.83
C ASP A 188 -19.60 8.07 4.89
N ASP A 189 -18.39 8.13 5.48
CA ASP A 189 -17.61 9.33 5.65
C ASP A 189 -16.94 9.75 4.33
N LEU A 190 -17.54 10.73 3.65
CA LEU A 190 -17.03 11.28 2.39
C LEU A 190 -15.66 11.96 2.52
N THR A 191 -15.23 12.33 3.73
CA THR A 191 -13.90 12.94 3.92
C THR A 191 -12.77 11.98 3.56
N MET A 192 -13.04 10.65 3.58
CA MET A 192 -12.11 9.61 3.14
C MET A 192 -11.64 9.79 1.69
N LEU A 193 -12.41 10.49 0.84
CA LEU A 193 -11.99 10.81 -0.54
C LEU A 193 -10.82 11.78 -0.59
N SER A 194 -10.62 12.58 0.46
CA SER A 194 -9.58 13.62 0.55
C SER A 194 -8.48 13.28 1.56
N GLU A 195 -8.63 12.20 2.32
CA GLU A 195 -7.60 11.74 3.26
C GLU A 195 -6.30 11.40 2.52
N PRO A 196 -5.13 11.91 2.95
CA PRO A 196 -3.85 11.56 2.35
C PRO A 196 -3.58 10.05 2.45
N CYS A 197 -3.23 9.43 1.32
CA CYS A 197 -2.80 8.04 1.29
C CYS A 197 -1.28 7.98 1.47
N LEU A 198 -0.82 7.33 2.55
CA LEU A 198 0.60 7.13 2.81
C LEU A 198 1.25 6.38 1.63
N VAL A 199 2.39 6.86 1.14
CA VAL A 199 3.21 6.12 0.17
C VAL A 199 4.50 5.64 0.81
N VAL A 200 4.66 4.31 0.87
CA VAL A 200 5.86 3.65 1.37
C VAL A 200 6.69 3.19 0.19
N ARG A 201 7.89 3.75 0.03
CA ARG A 201 8.75 3.47 -1.13
C ARG A 201 9.92 2.57 -0.79
N HIS A 202 10.09 1.50 -1.57
CA HIS A 202 11.37 0.82 -1.68
C HIS A 202 12.31 1.60 -2.61
N LYS A 203 13.41 2.11 -2.06
CA LYS A 203 14.52 2.65 -2.83
C LYS A 203 15.48 1.51 -3.14
N GLY A 204 15.42 0.98 -4.37
CA GLY A 204 16.38 -0.03 -4.82
C GLY A 204 17.82 0.44 -4.60
N THR A 205 18.74 -0.49 -4.36
CA THR A 205 20.17 -0.18 -4.37
C THR A 205 20.56 0.23 -5.78
N VAL A 206 20.87 1.52 -5.98
CA VAL A 206 21.56 1.97 -7.19
C VAL A 206 22.91 1.28 -7.16
N GLY A 207 23.08 0.23 -7.96
CA GLY A 207 24.38 -0.40 -8.13
C GLY A 207 25.39 0.68 -8.50
N SER A 208 26.39 0.88 -7.64
CA SER A 208 27.55 1.71 -7.93
C SER A 208 28.16 1.18 -9.22
N ALA A 209 27.84 1.81 -10.34
CA ALA A 209 28.53 1.56 -11.59
C ALA A 209 30.00 1.94 -11.32
N LYS A 210 30.85 0.95 -11.10
CA LYS A 210 32.30 1.13 -11.13
C LYS A 210 32.62 1.82 -12.45
N LYS A 211 33.02 3.09 -12.39
CA LYS A 211 33.74 3.74 -13.47
C LYS A 211 34.97 2.87 -13.71
N VAL A 212 34.94 2.06 -14.77
CA VAL A 212 36.16 1.49 -15.34
C VAL A 212 36.84 2.66 -16.04
N SER A 213 37.82 3.25 -15.36
CA SER A 213 38.78 4.16 -15.98
C SER A 213 39.52 3.38 -17.06
N ARG A 214 39.45 3.88 -18.30
CA ARG A 214 40.35 3.51 -19.39
C ARG A 214 41.75 4.01 -19.09
#